data_AF-A0AAD7H8C8-F1
#
_entry.id   AF-A0AAD7H8C8-F1
#
_cell.length_a   1.000
_cell.length_b   1.000
_cell.length_c   1.000
_cell.angle_alpha   90.00
_cell.angle_beta   90.00
_cell.angle_gamma   90.00
#
_symmetry.space_group_name_H-M   'P 1'
#
loop_
_entity.id
_entity.type
_entity.pdbx_description
1 polymer ?
#
loop_
_entity_poly.entity_id
_entity_poly.type
_entity_poly.pdbx_seq_one_letter_code
_entity_poly.pdbx_strand_id
1 'polypeptide(L)'
;MFVGPEEINNLTDGFRIFTREKLDTPTYLPTASLRDRIAGDKLTISIAGAARNAGTANATAGSGAWFGHGLQNISLKLPDDTAQSASNAEVIAALESVRQSGNQTELTLESSSNKNKNINALKTNLPKWENRGWIGVPERQPLQALVAALTGVDGDYI
;
A
#
# COMPACT_ATOMS: atom_id res chain seq x y z
N MET A 1 39.19 2.91 11.89
CA MET A 1 39.59 3.80 10.79
C MET A 1 38.31 4.25 10.11
N PHE A 2 37.89 5.49 10.32
CA PHE A 2 36.72 6.06 9.65
C PHE A 2 37.17 6.56 8.28
N VAL A 3 36.58 6.03 7.21
CA VAL A 3 36.70 6.62 5.88
C VAL A 3 35.73 7.80 5.86
N GLY A 4 36.25 9.01 5.63
CA GLY A 4 35.43 10.22 5.51
C GLY A 4 34.48 10.12 4.32
N PRO A 5 33.36 10.86 4.32
CA PRO A 5 32.44 10.85 3.18
C PRO A 5 33.14 11.35 1.90
N GLU A 6 32.90 10.66 0.79
CA GLU A 6 33.40 11.06 -0.54
C GLU A 6 32.89 12.45 -0.93
N GLU A 7 33.73 13.23 -1.63
CA GLU A 7 33.34 14.52 -2.18
C GLU A 7 32.19 14.38 -3.19
N ILE A 8 31.12 15.15 -2.95
CA ILE A 8 29.93 15.18 -3.81
C ILE A 8 30.23 16.04 -5.04
N ASN A 9 30.52 15.39 -6.16
CA ASN A 9 30.93 16.04 -7.41
C ASN A 9 29.78 16.28 -8.40
N ASN A 10 28.54 15.91 -8.06
CA ASN A 10 27.38 16.11 -8.93
C ASN A 10 26.10 16.34 -8.12
N LEU A 11 25.29 17.34 -8.52
CA LEU A 11 23.99 17.68 -7.93
C LEU A 11 22.96 16.53 -8.00
N THR A 12 23.21 15.49 -8.81
CA THR A 12 22.35 14.30 -8.87
C THR A 12 22.49 13.38 -7.65
N ASP A 13 23.56 13.53 -6.84
CA ASP A 13 23.85 12.66 -5.68
C ASP A 13 23.40 13.21 -4.31
N GLY A 14 22.45 14.15 -4.32
CA GLY A 14 21.50 14.23 -3.22
C GLY A 14 21.67 15.43 -2.30
N PHE A 15 20.68 16.30 -2.40
CA PHE A 15 20.20 17.09 -1.29
C PHE A 15 18.67 16.97 -1.27
N ARG A 16 18.09 16.73 -0.09
CA ARG A 16 16.64 16.77 0.11
C ARG A 16 16.28 18.15 0.64
N ILE A 17 15.42 18.85 -0.09
CA ILE A 17 14.86 20.13 0.37
C ILE A 17 13.54 19.81 1.09
N PHE A 18 13.49 20.09 2.39
CA PHE A 18 12.24 20.15 3.13
C PHE A 18 11.85 21.63 3.25
N THR A 19 11.00 22.10 2.35
CA THR A 19 10.38 23.42 2.50
C THR A 19 9.30 23.33 3.57
N ARG A 20 9.33 24.20 4.58
CA ARG A 20 8.10 24.58 5.26
C ARG A 20 7.26 25.33 4.25
N GLU A 21 6.19 24.71 3.76
CA GLU A 21 5.23 25.45 2.94
C GLU A 21 4.73 26.64 3.77
N LYS A 22 4.81 27.81 3.15
CA LYS A 22 3.96 28.92 3.51
C LYS A 22 2.53 28.40 3.31
N LEU A 23 1.69 28.54 4.33
CA LEU A 23 0.24 28.29 4.26
C LEU A 23 -0.38 29.26 3.25
N ASP A 24 -0.16 29.03 1.97
CA ASP A 24 -1.07 29.50 0.95
C ASP A 24 -2.27 28.57 1.01
N THR A 25 -3.43 29.19 1.09
CA THR A 25 -4.70 28.59 1.49
C THR A 25 -4.88 27.24 0.80
N PRO A 26 -5.18 26.15 1.54
CA PRO A 26 -5.34 24.85 0.91
C PRO A 26 -6.40 25.01 -0.18
N THR A 27 -5.99 24.79 -1.43
CA THR A 27 -6.94 24.57 -2.50
C THR A 27 -7.64 23.29 -2.09
N TYR A 28 -8.79 23.44 -1.45
CA TYR A 28 -9.70 22.34 -1.14
C TYR A 28 -9.89 21.60 -2.47
N LEU A 29 -9.21 20.46 -2.61
CA LEU A 29 -9.71 19.41 -3.49
C LEU A 29 -11.18 19.27 -3.12
N PRO A 30 -12.11 19.22 -4.08
CA PRO A 30 -13.51 19.09 -3.74
C PRO A 30 -13.66 17.87 -2.85
N THR A 31 -13.80 18.11 -1.54
CA THR A 31 -14.28 17.15 -0.58
C THR A 31 -15.60 16.73 -1.17
N ALA A 32 -15.65 15.50 -1.70
CA ALA A 32 -16.91 14.86 -2.00
C ALA A 32 -17.84 15.18 -0.83
N SER A 33 -18.99 15.78 -1.14
CA SER A 33 -19.90 16.35 -0.17
C SER A 33 -20.02 15.45 1.05
N LEU A 34 -19.65 15.97 2.22
CA LEU A 34 -19.83 15.34 3.55
C LEU A 34 -21.26 14.82 3.79
N ARG A 35 -22.21 15.19 2.92
CA ARG A 35 -23.63 14.83 2.97
C ARG A 35 -23.99 13.49 2.31
N ASP A 36 -23.10 12.85 1.55
CA ASP A 36 -23.36 11.52 0.98
C ASP A 36 -22.75 10.37 1.81
N ARG A 37 -22.14 10.70 2.96
CA ARG A 37 -21.62 9.73 3.94
C ARG A 37 -22.77 9.14 4.77
N ILE A 38 -23.68 8.45 4.11
CA ILE A 38 -24.67 7.62 4.79
C ILE A 38 -23.93 6.40 5.33
N ALA A 39 -23.80 6.38 6.66
CA ALA A 39 -23.32 5.26 7.46
C ALA A 39 -24.00 3.95 7.08
N GLY A 40 -23.28 2.83 7.17
CA GLY A 40 -23.94 1.53 7.07
C GLY A 40 -23.09 0.33 7.39
N ASP A 41 -22.12 -0.02 6.54
CA ASP A 41 -21.65 -1.41 6.51
C ASP A 41 -20.15 -1.54 6.79
N LYS A 42 -19.85 -2.42 7.74
CA LYS A 42 -18.51 -2.99 7.90
C LYS A 42 -18.28 -3.95 6.75
N LEU A 43 -17.21 -3.75 5.99
CA LEU A 43 -16.83 -4.66 4.93
C LEU A 43 -15.59 -5.45 5.35
N THR A 44 -15.73 -6.78 5.44
CA THR A 44 -14.60 -7.69 5.65
C THR A 44 -14.24 -8.36 4.33
N ILE A 45 -12.97 -8.25 3.94
CA ILE A 45 -12.45 -8.78 2.68
C ILE A 45 -11.33 -9.75 2.98
N SER A 46 -11.44 -10.99 2.50
CA SER A 46 -10.34 -11.95 2.59
C SER A 46 -9.42 -11.80 1.38
N ILE A 47 -8.14 -11.49 1.61
CA ILE A 47 -7.12 -11.34 0.58
C ILE A 47 -6.18 -12.54 0.53
N ALA A 48 -5.71 -12.87 -0.67
CA ALA A 48 -4.80 -13.99 -0.90
C ALA A 48 -3.80 -13.67 -2.00
N GLY A 49 -2.63 -14.29 -1.91
CA GLY A 49 -1.60 -14.24 -2.93
C GLY A 49 -0.94 -15.60 -3.05
N ALA A 50 -0.68 -16.00 -4.29
CA ALA A 50 0.01 -17.23 -4.60
C ALA A 50 1.14 -16.96 -5.59
N ALA A 51 2.24 -17.69 -5.45
CA ALA A 51 3.32 -17.68 -6.41
C ALA A 51 3.70 -19.12 -6.77
N ARG A 52 4.05 -19.33 -8.04
CA ARG A 52 4.66 -20.55 -8.56
C ARG A 52 6.10 -20.27 -8.95
N ASN A 53 6.97 -21.27 -8.81
CA ASN A 53 8.40 -21.18 -9.12
C ASN A 53 9.09 -19.98 -8.44
N ALA A 54 8.69 -19.65 -7.21
CA ALA A 54 9.20 -18.51 -6.47
C ALA A 54 10.74 -18.57 -6.33
N GLY A 55 11.40 -17.43 -6.51
CA GLY A 55 12.86 -17.34 -6.47
C GLY A 55 13.57 -17.76 -7.77
N THR A 56 12.82 -18.07 -8.83
CA THR A 56 13.38 -18.37 -10.16
C THR A 56 13.02 -17.29 -11.18
N ALA A 57 13.69 -17.29 -12.33
CA ALA A 57 13.36 -16.43 -13.46
C ALA A 57 11.96 -16.69 -14.06
N ASN A 58 11.39 -17.87 -13.81
CA ASN A 58 10.05 -18.27 -14.27
C ASN A 58 9.00 -18.13 -13.16
N ALA A 59 9.28 -17.33 -12.14
CA ALA A 59 8.33 -17.05 -11.08
C ALA A 59 7.09 -16.35 -11.67
N THR A 60 5.91 -16.81 -11.26
CA THR A 60 4.64 -16.15 -11.62
C THR A 60 3.78 -16.06 -10.39
N ALA A 61 3.16 -14.92 -10.15
CA ALA A 61 2.30 -14.69 -9.01
C ALA A 61 0.91 -14.18 -9.43
N GLY A 62 -0.06 -14.44 -8.56
CA GLY A 62 -1.44 -13.99 -8.73
C GLY A 62 -2.05 -13.58 -7.39
N SER A 63 -2.89 -12.55 -7.45
CA SER A 63 -3.61 -11.98 -6.32
C SER A 63 -5.09 -12.33 -6.39
N GLY A 64 -5.73 -12.41 -5.23
CA GLY A 64 -7.16 -12.60 -5.13
C GLY A 64 -7.76 -11.92 -3.91
N ALA A 65 -9.00 -11.46 -4.04
CA ALA A 65 -9.76 -10.90 -2.93
C ALA A 65 -11.21 -11.38 -2.98
N TRP A 66 -11.70 -11.82 -1.83
CA TRP A 66 -13.06 -12.30 -1.64
C TRP A 66 -13.84 -11.31 -0.78
N PHE A 67 -14.87 -10.70 -1.36
CA PHE A 67 -15.74 -9.71 -0.72
C PHE A 67 -17.03 -10.33 -0.14
N GLY A 68 -17.19 -11.65 -0.26
CA GLY A 68 -18.44 -12.32 0.06
C GLY A 68 -19.41 -12.40 -1.12
N HIS A 69 -20.66 -12.72 -0.81
CA HIS A 69 -21.72 -12.80 -1.80
C HIS A 69 -22.32 -11.41 -2.03
N GLY A 70 -22.31 -10.92 -3.27
CA GLY A 70 -22.97 -9.67 -3.67
C GLY A 70 -22.04 -8.62 -4.27
N LEU A 71 -20.75 -8.67 -3.97
CA LEU A 71 -19.73 -7.83 -4.60
C LEU A 71 -18.83 -8.66 -5.52
N GLN A 72 -18.25 -8.00 -6.53
CA GLN A 72 -17.37 -8.67 -7.48
C GLN A 72 -16.02 -9.00 -6.82
N ASN A 73 -15.64 -10.28 -6.87
CA ASN A 73 -14.34 -10.73 -6.34
C ASN A 73 -13.21 -10.43 -7.32
N ILE A 74 -12.01 -10.28 -6.77
CA ILE A 74 -10.80 -9.96 -7.54
C ILE A 74 -10.01 -11.24 -7.79
N SER A 75 -9.53 -11.42 -9.02
CA SER A 75 -8.51 -12.39 -9.39
C SER A 75 -7.62 -11.80 -10.47
N LEU A 76 -6.35 -11.56 -10.15
CA LEU A 76 -5.41 -10.90 -11.06
C LEU A 76 -4.10 -11.67 -11.15
N LYS A 77 -3.55 -11.76 -12.36
CA LYS A 77 -2.14 -12.13 -12.55
C LYS A 77 -1.30 -10.89 -12.28
N LEU A 78 -0.19 -11.03 -11.56
CA LEU A 78 0.75 -9.93 -11.38
C LEU A 78 1.42 -9.58 -12.72
N PRO A 79 1.56 -8.29 -13.06
CA PRO A 79 2.34 -7.84 -14.21
C PRO A 79 3.77 -8.38 -14.13
N ASP A 80 4.32 -8.82 -15.27
CA ASP A 80 5.62 -9.50 -15.32
C ASP A 80 6.80 -8.58 -14.90
N ASP A 81 6.60 -7.26 -14.91
CA ASP A 81 7.56 -6.23 -14.45
C ASP A 81 7.53 -5.96 -12.94
N THR A 82 6.66 -6.65 -12.20
CA THR A 82 6.58 -6.56 -10.74
C THR A 82 7.18 -7.80 -10.06
N ALA A 83 7.52 -7.67 -8.77
CA ALA A 83 8.03 -8.79 -7.99
C ALA A 83 7.02 -9.95 -7.97
N GLN A 84 7.41 -11.10 -8.54
CA GLN A 84 6.58 -12.30 -8.64
C GLN A 84 6.61 -13.11 -7.33
N SER A 85 6.07 -12.54 -6.25
CA SER A 85 6.02 -13.16 -4.92
C SER A 85 4.58 -13.22 -4.39
N ALA A 86 4.30 -14.20 -3.53
CA ALA A 86 3.00 -14.31 -2.88
C ALA A 86 2.71 -13.10 -1.96
N SER A 87 3.76 -12.58 -1.30
CA SER A 87 3.68 -11.39 -0.45
C SER A 87 3.26 -10.15 -1.26
N ASN A 88 3.91 -9.92 -2.40
CA ASN A 88 3.56 -8.81 -3.29
C ASN A 88 2.14 -8.96 -3.85
N ALA A 89 1.75 -10.19 -4.18
CA ALA A 89 0.40 -10.46 -4.65
C ALA A 89 -0.68 -10.15 -3.61
N GLU A 90 -0.46 -10.46 -2.33
CA GLU A 90 -1.39 -10.06 -1.27
C GLU A 90 -1.44 -8.54 -1.08
N VAL A 91 -0.32 -7.81 -1.21
CA VAL A 91 -0.33 -6.34 -1.14
C VAL A 91 -1.14 -5.74 -2.29
N ILE A 92 -1.02 -6.31 -3.49
CA ILE A 92 -1.82 -5.90 -4.65
C ILE A 92 -3.30 -6.25 -4.46
N ALA A 93 -3.62 -7.43 -3.92
CA ALA A 93 -4.99 -7.78 -3.55
C ALA A 93 -5.60 -6.75 -2.57
N ALA A 94 -4.84 -6.36 -1.55
CA ALA A 94 -5.25 -5.34 -0.59
C ALA A 94 -5.50 -3.98 -1.27
N LEU A 95 -4.57 -3.52 -2.12
CA LEU A 95 -4.70 -2.25 -2.82
C LEU A 95 -5.95 -2.20 -3.70
N GLU A 96 -6.16 -3.21 -4.52
CA GLU A 96 -7.33 -3.27 -5.40
C GLU A 96 -8.62 -3.43 -4.59
N SER A 97 -8.56 -4.10 -3.44
CA SER A 97 -9.69 -4.20 -2.52
C SER A 97 -10.11 -2.84 -1.97
N VAL A 98 -9.16 -2.03 -1.51
CA VAL A 98 -9.42 -0.66 -1.01
C VAL A 98 -10.02 0.20 -2.12
N ARG A 99 -9.45 0.13 -3.34
CA ARG A 99 -9.95 0.88 -4.51
C ARG A 99 -11.39 0.52 -4.88
N GLN A 100 -11.74 -0.76 -4.81
CA GLN A 100 -13.08 -1.23 -5.16
C GLN A 100 -14.10 -1.00 -4.03
N SER A 101 -13.65 -0.89 -2.77
CA SER A 101 -14.54 -0.73 -1.61
C SER A 101 -15.31 0.59 -1.64
N GLY A 102 -14.81 1.63 -2.32
CA GLY A 102 -15.47 2.93 -2.39
C GLY A 102 -15.54 3.62 -1.02
N ASN A 103 -16.68 4.23 -0.68
CA ASN A 103 -16.84 5.09 0.50
C ASN A 103 -17.22 4.32 1.79
N GLN A 104 -16.74 3.09 2.00
CA GLN A 104 -17.05 2.34 3.23
C GLN A 104 -16.52 3.09 4.47
N THR A 105 -17.32 3.08 5.54
CA THR A 105 -16.96 3.72 6.81
C THR A 105 -16.01 2.86 7.66
N GLU A 106 -15.96 1.55 7.43
CA GLU A 106 -15.07 0.62 8.13
C GLU A 106 -14.67 -0.55 7.21
N LEU A 107 -13.38 -0.68 6.93
CA LEU A 107 -12.83 -1.72 6.06
C LEU A 107 -11.89 -2.63 6.86
N THR A 108 -12.17 -3.93 6.85
CA THR A 108 -11.29 -4.96 7.44
C THR A 108 -10.70 -5.82 6.32
N LEU A 109 -9.37 -5.81 6.19
CA LEU A 109 -8.63 -6.68 5.28
C LEU A 109 -8.06 -7.87 6.05
N GLU A 110 -8.53 -9.07 5.73
CA GLU A 110 -8.07 -10.32 6.34
C GLU A 110 -7.15 -11.07 5.40
N SER A 111 -5.88 -11.18 5.77
CA SER A 111 -4.94 -12.01 5.01
C SER A 111 -5.24 -13.49 5.22
N SER A 112 -5.49 -14.22 4.13
CA SER A 112 -5.65 -15.68 4.14
C SER A 112 -4.38 -16.42 4.55
N SER A 113 -3.23 -15.74 4.53
CA SER A 113 -1.99 -16.19 5.17
C SER A 113 -1.62 -15.28 6.34
N ASN A 114 -1.38 -15.85 7.52
CA ASN A 114 -0.82 -15.10 8.66
C ASN A 114 0.67 -14.70 8.46
N LYS A 115 1.22 -14.91 7.27
CA LYS A 115 2.65 -14.85 6.96
C LYS A 115 3.05 -13.59 6.20
N ASN A 116 2.09 -12.77 5.75
CA ASN A 116 2.42 -11.49 5.14
C ASN A 116 2.93 -10.50 6.18
N LYS A 117 4.23 -10.57 6.43
CA LYS A 117 4.89 -9.69 7.38
C LYS A 117 4.80 -8.22 6.98
N ASN A 118 4.67 -7.92 5.68
CA ASN A 118 4.68 -6.53 5.20
C ASN A 118 3.36 -5.82 5.47
N ILE A 119 2.23 -6.45 5.14
CA ILE A 119 0.90 -5.89 5.46
C ILE A 119 0.74 -5.76 6.97
N ASN A 120 1.11 -6.79 7.73
CA ASN A 120 1.05 -6.74 9.19
C ASN A 120 2.01 -5.68 9.78
N ALA A 121 3.16 -5.47 9.14
CA ALA A 121 4.11 -4.46 9.54
C ALA A 121 3.65 -3.03 9.23
N LEU A 122 2.65 -2.81 8.37
CA LEU A 122 2.09 -1.46 8.19
C LEU A 122 1.58 -0.89 9.52
N LYS A 123 0.91 -1.70 10.33
CA LYS A 123 0.39 -1.28 11.65
C LYS A 123 1.47 -0.79 12.62
N THR A 124 2.69 -1.30 12.49
CA THR A 124 3.76 -1.09 13.49
C THR A 124 4.94 -0.29 12.96
N ASN A 125 5.23 -0.36 11.66
CA ASN A 125 6.43 0.21 11.05
C ASN A 125 6.16 1.37 10.10
N LEU A 126 4.89 1.70 9.80
CA LEU A 126 4.57 2.75 8.83
C LEU A 126 5.28 4.08 9.14
N PRO A 127 5.21 4.65 10.36
CA PRO A 127 5.90 5.91 10.66
C PRO A 127 7.42 5.81 10.45
N LYS A 128 8.02 4.66 10.80
CA LYS A 128 9.45 4.42 10.61
C LYS A 128 9.83 4.32 9.13
N TRP A 129 8.97 3.70 8.31
CA TRP A 129 9.19 3.56 6.88
C TRP A 129 9.07 4.89 6.15
N GLU A 130 8.08 5.72 6.50
CA GLU A 130 7.94 7.06 5.94
C GLU A 130 9.11 7.96 6.31
N ASN A 131 9.52 7.98 7.59
CA ASN A 131 10.64 8.79 8.06
C ASN A 131 11.98 8.44 7.40
N ARG A 132 12.18 7.17 7.02
CA ARG A 132 13.39 6.75 6.28
C ARG A 132 13.24 6.81 4.75
N GLY A 133 12.14 7.35 4.24
CA GLY A 133 11.85 7.42 2.81
C GLY A 133 11.73 6.06 2.14
N TRP A 134 11.21 5.05 2.86
CA TRP A 134 10.98 3.68 2.37
C TRP A 134 12.23 2.91 1.92
N ILE A 135 13.43 3.38 2.27
CA ILE A 135 14.69 2.71 1.93
C ILE A 135 14.74 1.33 2.58
N GLY A 136 15.03 0.29 1.79
CA GLY A 136 15.11 -1.09 2.26
C GLY A 136 13.77 -1.67 2.74
N VAL A 137 12.63 -1.15 2.27
CA VAL A 137 11.30 -1.76 2.44
C VAL A 137 11.02 -2.66 1.23
N PRO A 138 10.86 -3.98 1.43
CA PRO A 138 10.35 -4.88 0.39
C PRO A 138 8.97 -4.42 -0.12
N GLU A 139 8.68 -4.61 -1.41
CA GLU A 139 7.38 -4.24 -2.00
C GLU A 139 6.97 -2.76 -1.79
N ARG A 140 7.95 -1.85 -1.69
CA ARG A 140 7.70 -0.44 -1.34
C ARG A 140 6.64 0.27 -2.19
N GLN A 141 6.64 0.07 -3.51
CA GLN A 141 5.74 0.77 -4.42
C GLN A 141 4.27 0.41 -4.18
N PRO A 142 3.88 -0.89 -4.21
CA PRO A 142 2.50 -1.26 -3.92
C PRO A 142 2.11 -0.99 -2.45
N LEU A 143 3.03 -1.07 -1.49
CA LEU A 143 2.74 -0.66 -0.10
C LEU A 143 2.47 0.84 0.03
N GLN A 144 3.25 1.70 -0.64
CA GLN A 144 3.01 3.14 -0.69
C GLN A 144 1.66 3.46 -1.32
N ALA A 145 1.33 2.78 -2.42
CA ALA A 145 0.04 2.93 -3.08
C ALA A 145 -1.12 2.49 -2.18
N LEU A 146 -0.94 1.38 -1.44
CA LEU A 146 -1.92 0.91 -0.47
C LEU A 146 -2.12 1.91 0.67
N VAL A 147 -1.03 2.45 1.24
CA VAL A 147 -1.10 3.48 2.29
C VAL A 147 -1.84 4.71 1.78
N ALA A 148 -1.50 5.19 0.57
CA ALA A 148 -2.17 6.34 -0.02
C ALA A 148 -3.68 6.09 -0.29
N ALA A 149 -4.03 4.87 -0.70
CA ALA A 149 -5.43 4.49 -0.88
C ALA A 149 -6.17 4.43 0.46
N LEU A 150 -5.52 3.95 1.51
CA LEU A 150 -6.06 3.92 2.87
C LEU A 150 -6.18 5.32 3.48
N THR A 151 -5.23 6.24 3.26
CA THR A 151 -5.35 7.61 3.81
C THR A 151 -6.36 8.48 3.07
N GLY A 152 -6.76 8.09 1.86
CA GLY A 152 -7.91 8.66 1.14
C GLY A 152 -9.28 8.16 1.64
N VAL A 153 -9.29 7.15 2.51
CA VAL A 153 -10.48 6.55 3.13
C VAL A 153 -10.35 6.77 4.63
N ASP A 154 -11.06 7.72 5.24
CA ASP A 154 -10.95 8.01 6.70
C ASP A 154 -10.92 6.72 7.53
N GLY A 155 -9.72 6.30 7.92
CA GLY A 155 -9.44 5.02 8.56
C GLY A 155 -8.54 5.29 9.74
N ASP A 156 -9.16 5.44 10.91
CA ASP A 156 -8.43 5.47 12.18
C ASP A 156 -7.63 4.17 12.34
N TYR A 157 -6.33 4.32 12.55
CA TYR A 157 -5.44 3.21 12.88
C TYR A 157 -5.73 2.75 14.31
N ILE A 158 -6.43 1.61 14.46
CA ILE A 158 -6.52 0.83 15.71
C ILE A 158 -5.63 -0.42 15.66
#